data_AF-A0A2S5KK13-F1
#
_entry.id   AF-A0A2S5KK13-F1
#
_cell.length_a   1.000
_cell.length_b   1.000
_cell.length_c   1.000
_cell.angle_alpha   90.00
_cell.angle_beta   90.00
_cell.angle_gamma   90.00
#
_symmetry.space_group_name_H-M   'P 1'
#
loop_
_entity.id
_entity.type
_entity.pdbx_description
1 polymer ?
#
loop_
_entity_poly.entity_id
_entity_poly.type
_entity_poly.pdbx_seq_one_letter_code
_entity_poly.pdbx_strand_id
1 'polypeptide(L)'
;MKNTFRLSFYLLIYAINAVCASTSISLIATLLPFLVIVKGATENSEKSFDIFDMFYFSSLIFFVIAPLQSIKGSLTDGVSSFSIGPTQGIYFDNKFIFISSVVVTLFYICFYLVTHRKASNRKYPKNPNPSFFPQSPNLHILFFFIIISFLLFVLASGGLSNVFSPRFEKESENTSNTAIIFLAALSSFSFIFINFYTKLSRKDKIKYFVHLLATITILLISSNPLTTPRFMLIGCWLPVLMIGMRGSLNLKATYIILFVSLIIVLPILSLTTRMGISGIYDSEYSIAATDIFTTPYADVFDMLVYLVQYTDIHGFTLGKNTLGILTFYIPREIWTGKPDLIAIEIGSELVYFAFAGTSNLSSFYGGEMYMDFSFLGPLAGGLFTGYIFKRITNWKITSSTLNNERIPTYILMAAVPIVLRGPFMATAGLVFFQLVFFYICNNSLTKTKVAKKNIYMAKNNHEH
;
A
#
# COMPACT_ATOMS: atom_id res chain seq x y z
N MET A 1 29.18 2.39 -2.25
CA MET A 1 28.80 1.70 -0.99
C MET A 1 27.30 1.51 -0.74
N LYS A 2 26.39 2.43 -1.12
CA LYS A 2 24.93 2.24 -0.87
C LYS A 2 24.18 1.55 -2.02
N ASN A 3 24.45 1.95 -3.26
CA ASN A 3 23.92 1.25 -4.45
C ASN A 3 24.40 -0.20 -4.48
N THR A 4 25.62 -0.46 -3.98
CA THR A 4 26.16 -1.81 -3.81
C THR A 4 25.35 -2.63 -2.80
N PHE A 5 24.83 -2.04 -1.71
CA PHE A 5 23.98 -2.80 -0.77
C PHE A 5 22.64 -3.20 -1.41
N ARG A 6 21.94 -2.27 -2.07
CA ARG A 6 20.67 -2.57 -2.76
C ARG A 6 20.87 -3.67 -3.80
N LEU A 7 21.90 -3.54 -4.64
CA LEU A 7 22.24 -4.54 -5.64
C LEU A 7 22.53 -5.91 -5.00
N SER A 8 23.43 -5.97 -4.01
CA SER A 8 23.78 -7.21 -3.33
C SER A 8 22.59 -7.87 -2.65
N PHE A 9 21.70 -7.09 -2.01
CA PHE A 9 20.51 -7.62 -1.35
C PHE A 9 19.55 -8.27 -2.36
N TYR A 10 19.25 -7.59 -3.46
CA TYR A 10 18.32 -8.11 -4.47
C TYR A 10 18.91 -9.32 -5.22
N LEU A 11 20.20 -9.25 -5.58
CA LEU A 11 20.90 -10.37 -6.22
C LEU A 11 20.96 -11.59 -5.29
N LEU A 12 21.26 -11.39 -4.00
CA LEU A 12 21.32 -12.49 -3.04
C LEU A 12 19.97 -13.19 -2.90
N ILE A 13 18.89 -12.42 -2.71
CA ILE A 13 17.53 -12.99 -2.58
C ILE A 13 17.13 -13.72 -3.86
N TYR A 14 17.38 -13.14 -5.03
CA TYR A 14 17.08 -13.77 -6.30
C TYR A 14 17.90 -15.05 -6.50
N ALA A 15 19.20 -15.02 -6.24
CA ALA A 15 20.10 -16.17 -6.40
C ALA A 15 19.71 -17.33 -5.48
N ILE A 16 19.39 -17.06 -4.21
CA ILE A 16 18.93 -18.09 -3.27
C ILE A 16 17.66 -18.77 -3.81
N ASN A 17 16.68 -18.00 -4.27
CA ASN A 17 15.42 -18.55 -4.78
C ASN A 17 15.57 -19.23 -6.14
N ALA A 18 16.47 -18.72 -7.00
CA ALA A 18 16.81 -19.33 -8.27
C ALA A 18 17.41 -20.73 -8.08
N VAL A 19 18.27 -20.91 -7.07
CA VAL A 19 18.87 -22.21 -6.78
C VAL A 19 17.90 -23.15 -6.06
N CYS A 20 17.14 -22.63 -5.09
CA CYS A 20 16.36 -23.48 -4.18
C CYS A 20 14.95 -23.84 -4.67
N ALA A 21 14.31 -22.99 -5.49
CA ALA A 21 12.87 -23.12 -5.74
C ALA A 21 12.44 -23.03 -7.22
N SER A 22 13.37 -22.70 -8.12
CA SER A 22 13.02 -22.35 -9.50
C SER A 22 12.88 -23.54 -10.45
N THR A 23 12.17 -23.29 -11.54
CA THR A 23 12.13 -24.12 -12.74
C THR A 23 12.71 -23.32 -13.90
N SER A 24 13.06 -23.99 -15.01
CA SER A 24 13.61 -23.32 -16.19
C SER A 24 12.67 -22.22 -16.72
N ILE A 25 11.36 -22.47 -16.68
CA ILE A 25 10.35 -21.48 -17.07
C ILE A 25 10.23 -20.34 -16.06
N SER A 26 10.25 -20.62 -14.75
CA SER A 26 10.10 -19.57 -13.73
C SER A 26 11.31 -18.61 -13.74
N LEU A 27 12.51 -19.12 -14.02
CA LEU A 27 13.71 -18.30 -14.21
C LEU A 27 13.55 -17.33 -15.38
N ILE A 28 13.18 -17.83 -16.56
CA ILE A 28 13.05 -17.01 -17.76
C ILE A 28 11.91 -16.00 -17.60
N ALA A 29 10.76 -16.44 -17.10
CA ALA A 29 9.60 -15.58 -16.91
C ALA A 29 9.87 -14.42 -15.93
N THR A 30 10.71 -14.62 -14.91
CA THR A 30 10.96 -13.59 -13.88
C THR A 30 12.19 -12.72 -14.16
N LEU A 31 13.07 -13.12 -15.08
CA LEU A 31 14.33 -12.44 -15.35
C LEU A 31 14.12 -10.99 -15.85
N LEU A 32 13.22 -10.77 -16.80
CA LEU A 32 12.96 -9.43 -17.36
C LEU A 32 12.39 -8.46 -16.29
N PRO A 33 11.31 -8.80 -15.56
CA PRO A 33 10.86 -8.01 -14.42
C PRO A 33 11.98 -7.74 -13.40
N PHE A 34 12.77 -8.77 -13.07
CA PHE A 34 13.87 -8.66 -12.12
C PHE A 34 14.90 -7.61 -12.53
N LEU A 35 15.37 -7.64 -13.78
CA LEU A 35 16.37 -6.69 -14.28
C LEU A 35 15.88 -5.24 -14.19
N VAL A 36 14.63 -4.99 -14.56
CA VAL A 36 14.04 -3.64 -14.50
C VAL A 36 13.87 -3.16 -13.05
N ILE A 37 13.40 -4.03 -12.16
CA ILE A 37 13.21 -3.73 -10.74
C ILE A 37 14.56 -3.46 -10.05
N VAL A 38 15.58 -4.28 -10.29
CA VAL A 38 16.93 -4.10 -9.73
C VAL A 38 17.56 -2.82 -10.24
N LYS A 39 17.45 -2.53 -11.53
CA LYS A 39 17.95 -1.26 -12.10
C LYS A 39 17.27 -0.07 -11.42
N GLY A 40 15.95 -0.09 -11.31
CA GLY A 40 15.19 0.97 -10.64
C GLY A 40 15.57 1.18 -9.18
N ALA A 41 15.75 0.09 -8.42
CA ALA A 41 16.16 0.12 -7.02
C ALA A 41 17.60 0.64 -6.84
N THR A 42 18.54 0.20 -7.67
CA THR A 42 19.97 0.52 -7.53
C THR A 42 20.30 1.96 -7.93
N GLU A 43 19.53 2.53 -8.85
CA GLU A 43 19.65 3.94 -9.24
C GLU A 43 18.99 4.90 -8.24
N ASN A 44 18.27 4.40 -7.23
CA ASN A 44 17.72 5.23 -6.17
C ASN A 44 18.86 5.87 -5.36
N SER A 45 19.02 7.19 -5.47
CA SER A 45 20.11 7.94 -4.85
C SER A 45 19.90 8.24 -3.36
N GLU A 46 18.70 7.98 -2.82
CA GLU A 46 18.37 8.34 -1.45
C GLU A 46 19.17 7.53 -0.42
N LYS A 47 19.57 8.21 0.66
CA LYS A 47 20.47 7.67 1.69
C LYS A 47 19.74 6.82 2.74
N SER A 48 18.47 7.10 2.97
CA SER A 48 17.52 6.41 3.85
C SER A 48 16.57 5.56 3.02
N PHE A 49 15.87 4.63 3.67
CA PHE A 49 14.80 3.88 3.03
C PHE A 49 13.63 4.82 2.68
N ASP A 50 13.22 4.85 1.42
CA ASP A 50 12.17 5.73 0.92
C ASP A 50 11.02 4.99 0.23
N ILE A 51 10.06 5.74 -0.31
CA ILE A 51 8.89 5.18 -1.00
C ILE A 51 9.27 4.34 -2.23
N PHE A 52 10.34 4.71 -2.95
CA PHE A 52 10.78 3.94 -4.11
C PHE A 52 11.43 2.63 -3.67
N ASP A 53 12.19 2.64 -2.58
CA ASP A 53 12.72 1.41 -1.97
C ASP A 53 11.60 0.45 -1.57
N MET A 54 10.49 0.95 -1.00
CA MET A 54 9.31 0.13 -0.71
C MET A 54 8.66 -0.42 -1.99
N PHE A 55 8.50 0.44 -3.01
CA PHE A 55 7.92 0.05 -4.29
C PHE A 55 8.69 -1.07 -4.96
N TYR A 56 10.00 -0.92 -5.14
CA TYR A 56 10.82 -1.95 -5.76
C TYR A 56 10.94 -3.20 -4.88
N PHE A 57 10.96 -3.06 -3.55
CA PHE A 57 10.97 -4.21 -2.63
C PHE A 57 9.67 -5.02 -2.75
N SER A 58 8.50 -4.40 -2.66
CA SER A 58 7.22 -5.08 -2.85
C SER A 58 7.11 -5.72 -4.24
N SER A 59 7.60 -5.02 -5.26
CA SER A 59 7.58 -5.52 -6.65
C SER A 59 8.46 -6.75 -6.82
N LEU A 60 9.65 -6.76 -6.19
CA LEU A 60 10.53 -7.94 -6.15
C LEU A 60 9.80 -9.14 -5.55
N ILE A 61 9.10 -8.95 -4.45
CA ILE A 61 8.39 -10.05 -3.78
C ILE A 61 7.24 -10.58 -4.66
N PHE A 62 6.37 -9.70 -5.18
CA PHE A 62 5.15 -10.12 -5.87
C PHE A 62 5.37 -10.61 -7.30
N PHE A 63 6.31 -10.00 -8.04
CA PHE A 63 6.47 -10.25 -9.49
C PHE A 63 7.75 -10.98 -9.85
N VAL A 64 8.63 -11.25 -8.88
CA VAL A 64 9.87 -12.00 -9.10
C VAL A 64 9.94 -13.19 -8.16
N ILE A 65 10.01 -12.98 -6.85
CA ILE A 65 10.28 -14.06 -5.90
C ILE A 65 9.10 -15.03 -5.79
N ALA A 66 7.87 -14.53 -5.64
CA ALA A 66 6.69 -15.38 -5.60
C ALA A 66 6.53 -16.27 -6.85
N PRO A 67 6.53 -15.73 -8.09
CA PRO A 67 6.46 -16.57 -9.28
C PRO A 67 7.68 -17.48 -9.47
N LEU A 68 8.88 -17.06 -9.04
CA LEU A 68 10.08 -17.91 -9.09
C LEU A 68 9.89 -19.20 -8.28
N GLN A 69 9.21 -19.09 -7.13
CA GLN A 69 8.91 -20.19 -6.22
C GLN A 69 7.70 -21.03 -6.66
N SER A 70 6.65 -20.39 -7.18
CA SER A 70 5.35 -21.03 -7.41
C SER A 70 5.17 -21.65 -8.79
N ILE A 71 5.82 -21.14 -9.84
CA ILE A 71 5.66 -21.69 -11.21
C ILE A 71 6.37 -23.04 -11.33
N LYS A 72 5.60 -24.06 -11.73
CA LYS A 72 6.07 -25.41 -12.04
C LYS A 72 5.81 -25.74 -13.52
N GLY A 73 6.69 -26.53 -14.11
CA GLY A 73 6.62 -26.92 -15.52
C GLY A 73 7.99 -26.90 -16.19
N SER A 74 8.00 -27.26 -17.47
CA SER A 74 9.17 -27.19 -18.34
C SER A 74 8.87 -26.32 -19.56
N LEU A 75 9.93 -25.75 -20.14
CA LEU A 75 9.84 -25.03 -21.41
C LEU A 75 9.39 -25.93 -22.57
N THR A 76 9.70 -27.23 -22.49
CA THR A 76 9.42 -28.22 -23.54
C THR A 76 7.98 -28.67 -23.59
N ASP A 77 7.28 -28.61 -22.46
CA ASP A 77 5.97 -29.27 -22.32
C ASP A 77 4.83 -28.35 -22.79
N GLY A 78 5.14 -27.08 -23.09
CA GLY A 78 4.18 -26.08 -23.54
C GLY A 78 3.19 -25.61 -22.46
N VAL A 79 3.14 -26.29 -21.31
CA VAL A 79 2.18 -26.06 -20.24
C VAL A 79 2.90 -25.93 -18.90
N SER A 80 2.39 -25.05 -18.06
CA SER A 80 2.87 -24.78 -16.70
C SER A 80 1.70 -24.67 -15.72
N SER A 81 1.98 -24.84 -14.44
CA SER A 81 1.00 -24.69 -13.37
C SER A 81 1.63 -23.97 -12.18
N PHE A 82 0.79 -23.58 -11.22
CA PHE A 82 1.25 -23.01 -9.96
C PHE A 82 1.14 -24.04 -8.84
N SER A 83 2.21 -24.21 -8.06
CA SER A 83 2.21 -25.14 -6.91
C SER A 83 1.43 -24.61 -5.72
N ILE A 84 1.25 -23.29 -5.63
CA ILE A 84 0.61 -22.58 -4.52
C ILE A 84 -0.14 -21.39 -5.11
N GLY A 85 -1.28 -21.04 -4.52
CA GLY A 85 -2.06 -19.85 -4.86
C GLY A 85 -3.50 -20.19 -5.24
N PRO A 86 -4.35 -19.18 -5.50
CA PRO A 86 -5.76 -19.38 -5.87
C PRO A 86 -5.96 -20.13 -7.19
N THR A 87 -4.93 -20.17 -8.03
CA THR A 87 -4.96 -20.89 -9.32
C THR A 87 -4.20 -22.22 -9.27
N GLN A 88 -3.93 -22.73 -8.07
CA GLN A 88 -3.30 -24.03 -7.89
C GLN A 88 -4.16 -25.12 -8.53
N GLY A 89 -3.53 -26.03 -9.29
CA GLY A 89 -4.22 -27.10 -10.02
C GLY A 89 -4.74 -26.70 -11.40
N ILE A 90 -4.65 -25.42 -11.78
CA ILE A 90 -4.94 -24.95 -13.14
C ILE A 90 -3.67 -25.05 -13.99
N TYR A 91 -3.84 -25.53 -15.22
CA TYR A 91 -2.79 -25.63 -16.23
C TYR A 91 -2.91 -24.47 -17.22
N PHE A 92 -1.80 -23.79 -17.45
CA PHE A 92 -1.68 -22.64 -18.34
C PHE A 92 -0.72 -22.95 -19.46
N ASP A 93 -1.06 -22.53 -20.67
CA ASP A 93 -0.07 -22.44 -21.74
C ASP A 93 1.05 -21.47 -21.32
N ASN A 94 2.30 -21.86 -21.56
CA ASN A 94 3.50 -21.07 -21.29
C ASN A 94 3.38 -19.64 -21.86
N LYS A 95 2.65 -19.45 -22.97
CA LYS A 95 2.38 -18.12 -23.56
C LYS A 95 1.80 -17.13 -22.55
N PHE A 96 0.87 -17.56 -21.68
CA PHE A 96 0.19 -16.67 -20.74
C PHE A 96 1.12 -16.19 -19.61
N ILE A 97 2.05 -17.05 -19.18
CA ILE A 97 3.11 -16.69 -18.24
C ILE A 97 4.03 -15.64 -18.84
N PHE A 98 4.46 -15.82 -20.09
CA PHE A 98 5.33 -14.86 -20.76
C PHE A 98 4.63 -13.53 -21.04
N ILE A 99 3.36 -13.54 -21.48
CA ILE A 99 2.57 -12.30 -21.67
C ILE A 99 2.46 -11.54 -20.34
N SER A 100 2.18 -12.24 -19.24
CA SER A 100 2.10 -11.63 -17.90
C SER A 100 3.43 -11.02 -17.46
N SER A 101 4.56 -11.69 -17.74
CA SER A 101 5.90 -11.14 -17.51
C SER A 101 6.16 -9.88 -18.34
N VAL A 102 5.73 -9.86 -19.61
CA VAL A 102 5.84 -8.67 -20.47
C VAL A 102 4.97 -7.53 -19.95
N VAL A 103 3.73 -7.79 -19.54
CA VAL A 103 2.82 -6.80 -18.92
C VAL A 103 3.49 -6.11 -17.73
N VAL A 104 4.03 -6.91 -16.80
CA VAL A 104 4.80 -6.44 -15.65
C VAL A 104 5.99 -5.60 -16.11
N THR A 105 6.81 -6.13 -17.00
CA THR A 105 8.04 -5.46 -17.48
C THR A 105 7.73 -4.10 -18.11
N LEU A 106 6.75 -4.00 -19.00
CA LEU A 106 6.35 -2.76 -19.66
C LEU A 106 5.88 -1.72 -18.65
N PHE A 107 5.06 -2.14 -17.68
CA PHE A 107 4.61 -1.29 -16.60
C PHE A 107 5.80 -0.68 -15.82
N TYR A 108 6.76 -1.52 -15.41
CA TYR A 108 7.91 -1.07 -14.62
C TYR A 108 8.89 -0.22 -15.42
N ILE A 109 9.09 -0.48 -16.72
CA ILE A 109 9.89 0.38 -17.60
C ILE A 109 9.28 1.79 -17.65
N CYS A 110 7.97 1.89 -17.89
CA CYS A 110 7.28 3.17 -17.94
C CYS A 110 7.34 3.92 -16.60
N PHE A 111 7.12 3.22 -15.49
CA PHE A 111 7.28 3.78 -14.14
C PHE A 111 8.70 4.32 -13.91
N TYR A 112 9.71 3.53 -14.25
CA TYR A 112 11.13 3.88 -14.14
C TYR A 112 11.45 5.14 -14.96
N LEU A 113 11.00 5.22 -16.21
CA LEU A 113 11.27 6.35 -17.10
C LEU A 113 10.73 7.68 -16.54
N VAL A 114 9.57 7.69 -15.90
CA VAL A 114 8.95 8.91 -15.35
C VAL A 114 9.64 9.36 -14.06
N THR A 115 9.97 8.40 -13.21
CA THR A 115 10.54 8.65 -11.87
C THR A 115 12.01 9.08 -11.95
N HIS A 116 12.80 8.47 -12.85
CA HIS A 116 14.24 8.76 -12.98
C HIS A 116 14.59 9.96 -13.86
N ARG A 117 13.75 10.36 -14.85
CA ARG A 117 14.07 11.47 -15.78
C ARG A 117 14.33 12.85 -15.16
N LYS A 118 14.12 13.08 -13.84
CA LYS A 118 14.43 14.36 -13.17
C LYS A 118 14.86 14.23 -11.68
N ALA A 119 15.22 13.04 -11.19
CA ALA A 119 15.63 12.86 -9.78
C ALA A 119 16.98 13.55 -9.45
N SER A 120 17.83 13.76 -10.48
CA SER A 120 19.13 14.46 -10.41
C SER A 120 19.07 15.91 -9.87
N ASN A 121 17.89 16.55 -9.86
CA ASN A 121 17.74 17.94 -9.37
C ASN A 121 16.99 18.07 -8.03
N ARG A 122 16.85 16.99 -7.24
CA ARG A 122 16.41 17.10 -5.83
C ARG A 122 17.49 17.80 -4.99
N LYS A 123 17.68 19.10 -5.18
CA LYS A 123 18.29 19.97 -4.17
C LYS A 123 17.26 20.10 -3.04
N TYR A 124 17.27 19.15 -2.12
CA TYR A 124 16.72 19.40 -0.79
C TYR A 124 17.36 20.70 -0.29
N PRO A 125 16.59 21.70 0.15
CA PRO A 125 17.19 22.88 0.74
C PRO A 125 18.04 22.40 1.93
N LYS A 126 19.36 22.52 1.82
CA LYS A 126 20.35 22.05 2.82
C LYS A 126 20.13 22.69 4.19
N ASN A 127 19.41 23.80 4.24
CA ASN A 127 18.73 24.29 5.40
C ASN A 127 17.25 24.43 5.03
N PRO A 128 16.31 23.62 5.56
CA PRO A 128 15.00 24.20 5.80
C PRO A 128 15.30 25.40 6.69
N ASN A 129 15.14 26.64 6.18
CA ASN A 129 14.90 27.77 7.08
C ASN A 129 13.91 27.24 8.12
N PRO A 130 14.19 27.33 9.43
CA PRO A 130 13.32 26.78 10.45
C PRO A 130 11.93 27.27 10.11
N SER A 131 11.12 26.38 9.54
CA SER A 131 9.86 26.78 8.93
C SER A 131 9.05 27.20 10.11
N PHE A 132 8.88 28.52 10.29
CA PHE A 132 8.26 29.18 11.42
C PHE A 132 7.30 28.22 12.09
N PHE A 133 7.76 27.61 13.19
CA PHE A 133 6.99 26.57 13.83
C PHE A 133 5.65 27.20 14.22
N PRO A 134 4.51 26.58 13.87
CA PRO A 134 3.23 27.00 14.43
C PRO A 134 3.37 27.38 15.90
N GLN A 135 2.82 28.52 16.30
CA GLN A 135 2.04 28.48 17.53
C GLN A 135 1.09 27.30 17.39
N SER A 136 1.20 26.36 18.33
CA SER A 136 0.61 25.03 18.26
C SER A 136 -0.86 25.14 17.82
N PRO A 137 -1.29 24.38 16.79
CA PRO A 137 -2.72 24.29 16.52
C PRO A 137 -3.40 23.83 17.81
N ASN A 138 -4.61 24.33 18.08
CA ASN A 138 -5.33 23.90 19.26
C ASN A 138 -5.59 22.39 19.17
N LEU A 139 -4.77 21.60 19.85
CA LEU A 139 -4.77 20.15 19.76
C LEU A 139 -6.10 19.56 20.25
N HIS A 140 -6.86 20.30 21.06
CA HIS A 140 -8.22 19.93 21.42
C HIS A 140 -9.16 19.90 20.21
N ILE A 141 -8.99 20.78 19.22
CA ILE A 141 -9.79 20.76 17.98
C ILE A 141 -9.46 19.52 17.15
N LEU A 142 -8.17 19.20 17.00
CA LEU A 142 -7.77 17.97 16.30
C LEU A 142 -8.31 16.72 17.02
N PHE A 143 -8.23 16.69 18.34
CA PHE A 143 -8.76 15.59 19.14
C PHE A 143 -10.29 15.47 19.04
N PHE A 144 -11.02 16.60 18.97
CA PHE A 144 -12.45 16.61 18.71
C PHE A 144 -12.79 15.96 17.36
N PHE A 145 -12.05 16.28 16.30
CA PHE A 145 -12.22 15.62 15.00
C PHE A 145 -11.86 14.13 15.02
N ILE A 146 -10.87 13.72 15.83
CA ILE A 146 -10.55 12.30 16.06
C ILE A 146 -11.76 11.59 16.69
N ILE A 147 -12.37 12.16 17.73
CA ILE A 147 -13.55 11.59 18.38
C ILE A 147 -14.73 11.49 17.40
N ILE A 148 -15.03 12.56 16.66
CA ILE A 148 -16.13 12.54 15.68
C ILE A 148 -15.88 11.48 14.61
N SER A 149 -14.67 11.43 14.05
CA SER A 149 -14.33 10.44 13.00
C SER A 149 -14.44 9.02 13.53
N PHE A 150 -14.07 8.78 14.79
CA PHE A 150 -14.25 7.49 15.46
C PHE A 150 -15.72 7.13 15.62
N LEU A 151 -16.56 8.04 16.14
CA LEU A 151 -17.98 7.78 16.31
C LEU A 151 -18.67 7.47 14.98
N LEU A 152 -18.37 8.26 13.94
CA LEU A 152 -18.92 8.03 12.60
C LEU A 152 -18.40 6.72 11.99
N PHE A 153 -17.13 6.36 12.22
CA PHE A 153 -16.58 5.07 11.81
C PHE A 153 -17.31 3.90 12.49
N VAL A 154 -17.54 3.97 13.81
CA VAL A 154 -18.26 2.93 14.55
C VAL A 154 -19.70 2.80 14.04
N LEU A 155 -20.40 3.91 13.84
CA LEU A 155 -21.76 3.91 13.29
C LEU A 155 -21.81 3.31 11.88
N ALA A 156 -20.92 3.75 10.99
CA ALA A 156 -20.85 3.25 9.61
C ALA A 156 -20.39 1.78 9.52
N SER A 157 -19.72 1.28 10.56
CA SER A 157 -19.30 -0.12 10.65
C SER A 157 -20.37 -1.03 11.25
N GLY A 158 -21.59 -0.55 11.52
CA GLY A 158 -22.66 -1.36 12.15
C GLY A 158 -22.56 -1.43 13.68
N GLY A 159 -21.81 -0.53 14.31
CA GLY A 159 -21.70 -0.43 15.77
C GLY A 159 -20.43 -1.02 16.37
N LEU A 160 -20.27 -0.86 17.68
CA LEU A 160 -19.04 -1.21 18.38
C LEU A 160 -18.82 -2.73 18.43
N SER A 161 -19.90 -3.51 18.53
CA SER A 161 -19.83 -4.97 18.50
C SER A 161 -19.17 -5.46 17.21
N ASN A 162 -19.62 -4.99 16.05
CA ASN A 162 -19.07 -5.40 14.76
C ASN A 162 -17.60 -4.96 14.56
N VAL A 163 -17.18 -3.84 15.17
CA VAL A 163 -15.76 -3.40 15.15
C VAL A 163 -14.85 -4.39 15.90
N PHE A 164 -15.34 -4.94 17.02
CA PHE A 164 -14.62 -5.92 17.84
C PHE A 164 -14.75 -7.36 17.35
N SER A 165 -15.72 -7.67 16.49
CA SER A 165 -15.89 -9.02 15.94
C SER A 165 -14.67 -9.45 15.10
N PRO A 166 -14.24 -10.72 15.19
CA PRO A 166 -13.30 -11.32 14.25
C PRO A 166 -13.75 -11.14 12.80
N ARG A 167 -12.81 -11.08 11.85
CA ARG A 167 -13.10 -10.70 10.46
C ARG A 167 -14.17 -11.58 9.80
N PHE A 168 -14.20 -12.89 10.08
CA PHE A 168 -15.20 -13.79 9.50
C PHE A 168 -16.57 -13.71 10.16
N GLU A 169 -16.65 -13.15 11.36
CA GLU A 169 -17.91 -12.95 12.10
C GLU A 169 -18.50 -11.56 11.87
N LYS A 170 -17.83 -10.70 11.08
CA LYS A 170 -18.34 -9.36 10.80
C LYS A 170 -19.57 -9.41 9.91
N GLU A 171 -20.63 -8.77 10.35
CA GLU A 171 -21.87 -8.61 9.58
C GLU A 171 -21.63 -7.60 8.45
N SER A 172 -21.33 -8.13 7.26
CA SER A 172 -21.03 -7.31 6.08
C SER A 172 -22.23 -6.51 5.58
N GLU A 173 -23.45 -7.01 5.78
CA GLU A 173 -24.70 -6.33 5.40
C GLU A 173 -24.91 -5.01 6.15
N ASN A 174 -24.45 -4.95 7.40
CA ASN A 174 -24.57 -3.77 8.26
C ASN A 174 -23.42 -2.76 8.08
N THR A 175 -22.42 -3.08 7.25
CA THR A 175 -21.23 -2.24 7.06
C THR A 175 -21.36 -1.37 5.82
N SER A 176 -21.37 -0.05 6.00
CA SER A 176 -21.36 0.91 4.90
C SER A 176 -19.95 1.09 4.32
N ASN A 177 -19.85 1.22 3.00
CA ASN A 177 -18.61 1.61 2.30
C ASN A 177 -18.03 2.95 2.80
N THR A 178 -18.88 3.81 3.37
CA THR A 178 -18.48 5.09 3.97
C THR A 178 -17.60 4.95 5.21
N ALA A 179 -17.59 3.78 5.87
CA ALA A 179 -16.72 3.51 7.02
C ALA A 179 -15.24 3.74 6.68
N ILE A 180 -14.82 3.42 5.44
CA ILE A 180 -13.44 3.64 4.97
C ILE A 180 -13.10 5.15 4.96
N ILE A 181 -14.05 6.02 4.63
CA ILE A 181 -13.85 7.47 4.61
C ILE A 181 -13.61 7.97 6.04
N PHE A 182 -14.40 7.51 7.00
CA PHE A 182 -14.25 7.90 8.41
C PHE A 182 -12.98 7.34 9.04
N LEU A 183 -12.58 6.11 8.68
CA LEU A 183 -11.29 5.54 9.08
C LEU A 183 -10.11 6.33 8.48
N ALA A 184 -10.22 6.77 7.23
CA ALA A 184 -9.23 7.62 6.58
C ALA A 184 -9.12 9.00 7.25
N ALA A 185 -10.25 9.59 7.64
CA ALA A 185 -10.31 10.83 8.39
C ALA A 185 -9.64 10.66 9.76
N LEU A 186 -10.07 9.66 10.52
CA LEU A 186 -9.53 9.32 11.84
C LEU A 186 -8.01 9.18 11.81
N SER A 187 -7.51 8.29 10.94
CA SER A 187 -6.07 8.04 10.81
C SER A 187 -5.30 9.31 10.41
N SER A 188 -5.80 10.10 9.46
CA SER A 188 -5.17 11.36 9.06
C SER A 188 -5.09 12.38 10.19
N PHE A 189 -6.18 12.57 10.95
CA PHE A 189 -6.18 13.47 12.10
C PHE A 189 -5.23 12.99 13.18
N SER A 190 -5.19 11.69 13.45
CA SER A 190 -4.24 11.09 14.39
C SER A 190 -2.79 11.31 13.96
N PHE A 191 -2.45 11.17 12.67
CA PHE A 191 -1.09 11.41 12.17
C PHE A 191 -0.67 12.87 12.40
N ILE A 192 -1.56 13.80 12.09
CA ILE A 192 -1.32 15.23 12.27
C ILE A 192 -1.17 15.55 13.76
N PHE A 193 -2.07 15.03 14.61
CA PHE A 193 -2.03 15.20 16.06
C PHE A 193 -0.70 14.71 16.65
N ILE A 194 -0.31 13.46 16.35
CA ILE A 194 0.92 12.85 16.88
C ILE A 194 2.15 13.62 16.39
N ASN A 195 2.18 14.03 15.11
CA ASN A 195 3.26 14.85 14.59
C ASN A 195 3.40 16.19 15.33
N PHE A 196 2.28 16.88 15.64
CA PHE A 196 2.37 18.10 16.46
C PHE A 196 2.76 17.80 17.91
N TYR A 197 2.24 16.72 18.50
CA TYR A 197 2.58 16.30 19.86
C TYR A 197 4.08 16.09 20.04
N THR A 198 4.76 15.42 19.09
CA THR A 198 6.22 15.18 19.19
C THR A 198 7.04 16.48 19.27
N LYS A 199 6.53 17.56 18.67
CA LYS A 199 7.17 18.88 18.58
C LYS A 199 6.82 19.82 19.75
N LEU A 200 5.92 19.41 20.66
CA LEU A 200 5.54 20.21 21.81
C LEU A 200 6.66 20.36 22.86
N SER A 201 6.57 21.42 23.65
CA SER A 201 7.37 21.60 24.87
C SER A 201 7.05 20.51 25.91
N ARG A 202 7.96 20.26 26.87
CA ARG A 202 7.73 19.26 27.92
C ARG A 202 6.45 19.54 28.74
N LYS A 203 6.16 20.80 29.04
CA LYS A 203 4.95 21.20 29.80
C LYS A 203 3.68 20.89 29.01
N ASP A 204 3.66 21.22 27.72
CA ASP A 204 2.51 20.94 26.85
C ASP A 204 2.32 19.43 26.62
N LYS A 205 3.42 18.66 26.52
CA LYS A 205 3.33 17.20 26.39
C LYS A 205 2.59 16.55 27.56
N ILE A 206 2.81 17.04 28.79
CA ILE A 206 2.09 16.56 29.97
C ILE A 206 0.61 16.92 29.87
N LYS A 207 0.29 18.18 29.51
CA LYS A 207 -1.09 18.65 29.31
C LYS A 207 -1.87 17.78 28.31
N TYR A 208 -1.24 17.42 27.19
CA TYR A 208 -1.90 16.65 26.12
C TYR A 208 -1.64 15.13 26.19
N PHE A 209 -1.00 14.63 27.26
CA PHE A 209 -0.66 13.21 27.38
C PHE A 209 -1.89 12.31 27.35
N VAL A 210 -2.97 12.70 28.05
CA VAL A 210 -4.24 11.96 28.04
C VAL A 210 -4.86 11.90 26.63
N HIS A 211 -4.75 12.99 25.86
CA HIS A 211 -5.26 13.05 24.48
C HIS A 211 -4.44 12.14 23.55
N LEU A 212 -3.11 12.07 23.76
CA LEU A 212 -2.25 11.13 23.04
C LEU A 212 -2.65 9.69 23.34
N LEU A 213 -2.78 9.34 24.63
CA LEU A 213 -3.15 7.99 25.04
C LEU A 213 -4.51 7.61 24.44
N ALA A 214 -5.51 8.49 24.56
CA ALA A 214 -6.82 8.29 23.96
C ALA A 214 -6.76 8.15 22.43
N THR A 215 -5.93 8.94 21.73
CA THR A 215 -5.74 8.83 20.28
C THR A 215 -5.18 7.47 19.88
N ILE A 216 -4.17 6.98 20.62
CA ILE A 216 -3.56 5.66 20.39
C ILE A 216 -4.59 4.55 20.66
N THR A 217 -5.35 4.65 21.76
CA THR A 217 -6.41 3.70 22.10
C THR A 217 -7.51 3.67 21.05
N ILE A 218 -7.98 4.83 20.58
CA ILE A 218 -9.00 4.93 19.52
C ILE A 218 -8.49 4.28 18.22
N LEU A 219 -7.23 4.52 17.85
CA LEU A 219 -6.63 3.84 16.69
C LEU A 219 -6.51 2.33 16.90
N LEU A 220 -6.16 1.87 18.11
CA LEU A 220 -6.10 0.44 18.43
C LEU A 220 -7.47 -0.23 18.32
N ILE A 221 -8.54 0.46 18.73
CA ILE A 221 -9.91 -0.04 18.60
C ILE A 221 -10.31 -0.08 17.12
N SER A 222 -10.06 1.01 16.39
CA SER A 222 -10.53 1.18 15.00
C SER A 222 -9.72 0.39 13.98
N SER A 223 -8.45 0.14 14.28
CA SER A 223 -7.51 -0.63 13.46
C SER A 223 -6.82 -1.66 14.33
N ASN A 224 -7.63 -2.57 14.87
CA ASN A 224 -7.20 -3.63 15.77
C ASN A 224 -6.45 -4.74 14.99
N PRO A 225 -5.23 -5.12 15.39
CA PRO A 225 -4.47 -6.20 14.74
C PRO A 225 -5.14 -7.58 14.77
N LEU A 226 -6.18 -7.79 15.58
CA LEU A 226 -6.92 -9.04 15.67
C LEU A 226 -8.17 -9.09 14.78
N THR A 227 -8.71 -7.94 14.35
CA THR A 227 -10.02 -7.88 13.67
C THR A 227 -9.99 -7.14 12.34
N THR A 228 -8.93 -6.38 12.08
CA THR A 228 -8.82 -5.49 10.93
C THR A 228 -8.01 -6.14 9.82
N PRO A 229 -8.41 -6.03 8.54
CA PRO A 229 -7.58 -6.49 7.42
C PRO A 229 -6.17 -5.89 7.49
N ARG A 230 -5.15 -6.73 7.26
CA ARG A 230 -3.72 -6.36 7.33
C ARG A 230 -3.37 -5.09 6.57
N PHE A 231 -4.01 -4.86 5.42
CA PHE A 231 -3.77 -3.69 4.60
C PHE A 231 -4.23 -2.39 5.29
N MET A 232 -5.42 -2.39 5.89
CA MET A 232 -5.93 -1.25 6.64
C MET A 232 -5.09 -1.01 7.90
N LEU A 233 -4.66 -2.10 8.56
CA LEU A 233 -3.78 -2.05 9.71
C LEU A 233 -2.45 -1.35 9.37
N ILE A 234 -1.76 -1.80 8.31
CA ILE A 234 -0.50 -1.21 7.85
C ILE A 234 -0.71 0.26 7.43
N GLY A 235 -1.77 0.53 6.68
CA GLY A 235 -2.12 1.89 6.22
C GLY A 235 -2.41 2.87 7.36
N CYS A 236 -2.92 2.38 8.49
CA CYS A 236 -3.18 3.22 9.68
C CYS A 236 -1.97 3.32 10.61
N TRP A 237 -1.22 2.23 10.83
CA TRP A 237 -0.16 2.20 11.84
C TRP A 237 1.22 2.58 11.33
N LEU A 238 1.58 2.25 10.08
CA LEU A 238 2.93 2.53 9.59
C LEU A 238 3.26 4.04 9.61
N PRO A 239 2.36 4.95 9.19
CA PRO A 239 2.63 6.39 9.30
C PRO A 239 2.87 6.84 10.74
N VAL A 240 2.13 6.29 11.72
CA VAL A 240 2.31 6.58 13.15
C VAL A 240 3.69 6.13 13.64
N LEU A 241 4.08 4.90 13.29
CA LEU A 241 5.38 4.34 13.65
C LEU A 241 6.52 5.17 13.05
N MET A 242 6.39 5.58 11.78
CA MET A 242 7.37 6.44 11.12
C MET A 242 7.50 7.81 11.79
N ILE A 243 6.38 8.40 12.25
CA ILE A 243 6.42 9.64 13.04
C ILE A 243 7.16 9.41 14.36
N GLY A 244 6.91 8.31 15.06
CA GLY A 244 7.61 7.93 16.29
C GLY A 244 9.12 7.76 16.09
N MET A 245 9.52 7.15 14.98
CA MET A 245 10.93 6.95 14.58
C MET A 245 11.60 8.22 14.04
N ARG A 246 10.93 9.39 14.12
CA ARG A 246 11.39 10.66 13.57
C ARG A 246 11.68 10.61 12.07
N GLY A 247 11.03 9.72 11.33
CA GLY A 247 11.06 9.72 9.86
C GLY A 247 12.32 9.19 9.18
N SER A 248 13.41 8.95 9.90
CA SER A 248 14.65 8.44 9.30
C SER A 248 14.72 6.93 9.41
N LEU A 249 14.39 6.22 8.33
CA LEU A 249 14.54 4.77 8.25
C LEU A 249 15.95 4.40 7.78
N ASN A 250 16.67 3.61 8.58
CA ASN A 250 17.96 3.06 8.20
C ASN A 250 17.74 2.04 7.07
N LEU A 251 18.34 2.29 5.90
CA LEU A 251 18.20 1.46 4.71
C LEU A 251 18.37 -0.04 5.02
N LYS A 252 19.52 -0.42 5.60
CA LYS A 252 19.85 -1.83 5.82
C LYS A 252 18.91 -2.48 6.82
N ALA A 253 18.67 -1.82 7.95
CA ALA A 253 17.80 -2.35 8.99
C ALA A 253 16.36 -2.51 8.47
N THR A 254 15.85 -1.55 7.70
CA THR A 254 14.50 -1.62 7.14
C THR A 254 14.35 -2.75 6.13
N TYR A 255 15.31 -2.97 5.22
CA TYR A 255 15.27 -4.13 4.32
C TYR A 255 15.24 -5.46 5.07
N ILE A 256 16.06 -5.61 6.12
CA ILE A 256 16.08 -6.82 6.96
C ILE A 256 14.75 -6.97 7.71
N ILE A 257 14.24 -5.90 8.34
CA ILE A 257 12.97 -5.93 9.07
C ILE A 257 11.82 -6.29 8.14
N LEU A 258 11.76 -5.72 6.94
CA LEU A 258 10.72 -6.04 5.96
C LEU A 258 10.80 -7.50 5.54
N PHE A 259 12.00 -8.00 5.23
CA PHE A 259 12.20 -9.40 4.87
C PHE A 259 11.78 -10.35 6.00
N VAL A 260 12.22 -10.10 7.24
CA VAL A 260 11.81 -10.88 8.42
C VAL A 260 10.29 -10.76 8.66
N SER A 261 9.71 -9.59 8.43
CA SER A 261 8.28 -9.36 8.59
C SER A 261 7.46 -10.17 7.57
N LEU A 262 7.96 -10.36 6.35
CA LEU A 262 7.30 -11.21 5.35
C LEU A 262 7.26 -12.67 5.78
N ILE A 263 8.35 -13.17 6.35
CA ILE A 263 8.49 -14.59 6.74
C ILE A 263 7.75 -14.89 8.04
N ILE A 264 7.82 -14.00 9.03
CA ILE A 264 7.33 -14.27 10.39
C ILE A 264 6.05 -13.50 10.69
N VAL A 265 6.08 -12.18 10.52
CA VAL A 265 5.00 -11.30 10.98
C VAL A 265 3.74 -11.46 10.12
N LEU A 266 3.87 -11.58 8.80
CA LEU A 266 2.73 -11.68 7.89
C LEU A 266 1.92 -12.98 8.07
N PRO A 267 2.53 -14.17 8.23
CA PRO A 267 1.78 -15.38 8.58
C PRO A 267 1.05 -15.26 9.90
N ILE A 268 1.70 -14.76 10.96
CA ILE A 268 1.08 -14.57 12.27
C ILE A 268 -0.13 -13.63 12.16
N LEU A 269 0.04 -12.48 11.50
CA LEU A 269 -1.07 -11.54 11.27
C LEU A 269 -2.17 -12.16 10.40
N SER A 270 -1.85 -13.10 9.50
CA SER A 270 -2.85 -13.81 8.69
C SER A 270 -3.81 -14.60 9.56
N LEU A 271 -3.26 -15.35 10.53
CA LEU A 271 -4.01 -16.22 11.42
C LEU A 271 -4.83 -15.38 12.40
N THR A 272 -4.18 -14.44 13.08
CA THR A 272 -4.81 -13.64 14.15
C THR A 272 -5.90 -12.72 13.61
N THR A 273 -5.74 -12.14 12.41
CA THR A 273 -6.76 -11.25 11.84
C THR A 273 -8.01 -11.98 11.34
N ARG A 274 -7.89 -13.27 10.98
CA ARG A 274 -9.01 -14.06 10.43
C ARG A 274 -9.82 -14.73 11.53
N MET A 275 -9.12 -15.37 12.47
CA MET A 275 -9.74 -16.24 13.48
C MET A 275 -9.56 -15.72 14.91
N GLY A 276 -8.93 -14.56 15.12
CA GLY A 276 -8.62 -14.06 16.46
C GLY A 276 -7.53 -14.88 17.16
N ILE A 277 -7.57 -14.95 18.49
CA ILE A 277 -6.55 -15.63 19.31
C ILE A 277 -6.65 -17.15 19.19
N SER A 278 -7.85 -17.71 18.93
CA SER A 278 -8.06 -19.16 18.76
C SER A 278 -7.30 -19.70 17.53
N GLY A 279 -7.11 -18.89 16.49
CA GLY A 279 -6.36 -19.27 15.29
C GLY A 279 -4.87 -19.56 15.50
N ILE A 280 -4.31 -19.24 16.68
CA ILE A 280 -2.92 -19.57 17.03
C ILE A 280 -2.82 -21.05 17.48
N TYR A 281 -3.89 -21.61 18.01
CA TYR A 281 -3.92 -22.97 18.57
C TYR A 281 -4.35 -24.05 17.57
N ASP A 282 -4.74 -23.65 16.35
CA ASP A 282 -5.22 -24.55 15.33
C ASP A 282 -4.07 -25.23 14.57
N SER A 283 -3.97 -26.56 14.68
CA SER A 283 -2.81 -27.35 14.28
C SER A 283 -2.71 -27.61 12.78
N GLU A 284 -3.81 -27.51 12.03
CA GLU A 284 -3.83 -27.70 10.56
C GLU A 284 -3.04 -26.61 9.81
N TYR A 285 -2.86 -25.43 10.41
CA TYR A 285 -2.11 -24.33 9.80
C TYR A 285 -0.60 -24.33 10.08
N SER A 286 -0.12 -25.28 10.91
CA SER A 286 1.33 -25.52 11.09
C SER A 286 2.01 -25.97 9.78
N ILE A 287 1.24 -26.40 8.77
CA ILE A 287 1.72 -26.78 7.44
C ILE A 287 2.14 -25.54 6.60
N ALA A 288 1.67 -24.34 6.91
CA ALA A 288 2.21 -23.11 6.29
C ALA A 288 3.68 -22.81 6.71
N ALA A 289 4.24 -23.60 7.62
CA ALA A 289 5.64 -23.54 8.06
C ALA A 289 6.53 -24.64 7.45
N THR A 290 6.02 -25.53 6.59
CA THR A 290 6.82 -26.65 6.04
C THR A 290 7.81 -26.22 4.96
N ASP A 291 7.58 -25.08 4.29
CA ASP A 291 8.53 -24.52 3.34
C ASP A 291 8.77 -23.02 3.63
N ILE A 292 9.76 -22.77 4.48
CA ILE A 292 10.19 -21.43 4.95
C ILE A 292 10.49 -20.49 3.77
N PHE A 293 10.78 -21.04 2.59
CA PHE A 293 11.06 -20.25 1.40
C PHE A 293 9.80 -19.80 0.68
N THR A 294 8.69 -20.54 0.74
CA THR A 294 7.46 -20.10 0.06
C THR A 294 6.88 -18.88 0.74
N THR A 295 6.73 -17.79 -0.02
CA THR A 295 6.06 -16.59 0.46
C THR A 295 4.56 -16.82 0.33
N PRO A 296 3.86 -17.31 1.39
CA PRO A 296 2.43 -17.51 1.27
C PRO A 296 1.83 -16.10 1.11
N TYR A 297 0.69 -15.96 0.45
CA TYR A 297 0.01 -14.66 0.28
C TYR A 297 0.60 -13.69 -0.75
N ALA A 298 1.45 -14.12 -1.68
CA ALA A 298 1.93 -13.34 -2.83
C ALA A 298 1.34 -13.84 -4.16
N ASP A 299 0.02 -13.90 -4.22
CA ASP A 299 -0.83 -14.42 -5.31
C ASP A 299 -1.16 -13.37 -6.38
N VAL A 300 -0.22 -12.48 -6.71
CA VAL A 300 -0.49 -11.40 -7.68
C VAL A 300 -0.18 -11.85 -9.10
N PHE A 301 0.93 -12.59 -9.26
CA PHE A 301 1.41 -12.97 -10.58
C PHE A 301 0.60 -14.12 -11.19
N ASP A 302 0.22 -15.11 -10.39
CA ASP A 302 -0.64 -16.23 -10.80
C ASP A 302 -2.04 -15.73 -11.19
N MET A 303 -2.61 -14.82 -10.40
CA MET A 303 -3.86 -14.13 -10.75
C MET A 303 -3.72 -13.27 -12.02
N LEU A 304 -2.56 -12.66 -12.25
CA LEU A 304 -2.30 -11.95 -13.51
C LEU A 304 -2.26 -12.91 -14.71
N VAL A 305 -1.64 -14.09 -14.56
CA VAL A 305 -1.64 -15.13 -15.61
C VAL A 305 -3.06 -15.58 -15.93
N TYR A 306 -3.87 -15.82 -14.90
CA TYR A 306 -5.27 -16.16 -15.08
C TYR A 306 -6.07 -15.03 -15.73
N LEU A 307 -5.87 -13.77 -15.33
CA LEU A 307 -6.49 -12.61 -15.96
C LEU A 307 -6.13 -12.52 -17.46
N VAL A 308 -4.88 -12.77 -17.83
CA VAL A 308 -4.45 -12.76 -19.24
C VAL A 308 -5.14 -13.88 -20.03
N GLN A 309 -5.20 -15.10 -19.48
CA GLN A 309 -5.95 -16.21 -20.09
C GLN A 309 -7.44 -15.88 -20.20
N TYR A 310 -8.03 -15.35 -19.14
CA TYR A 310 -9.43 -14.94 -19.11
C TYR A 310 -9.72 -13.89 -20.18
N THR A 311 -8.81 -12.94 -20.40
CA THR A 311 -8.89 -11.93 -21.48
C THR A 311 -8.79 -12.57 -22.87
N ASP A 312 -7.96 -13.60 -23.05
CA ASP A 312 -7.85 -14.37 -24.32
C ASP A 312 -9.18 -15.06 -24.66
N ILE A 313 -9.93 -15.51 -23.64
CA ILE A 313 -11.21 -16.22 -23.80
C ILE A 313 -12.40 -15.24 -23.97
N HIS A 314 -12.47 -14.20 -23.14
CA HIS A 314 -13.64 -13.31 -23.06
C HIS A 314 -13.47 -12.00 -23.85
N GLY A 315 -12.28 -11.72 -24.35
CA GLY A 315 -11.94 -10.48 -25.05
C GLY A 315 -11.64 -9.30 -24.11
N PHE A 316 -11.37 -8.15 -24.72
CA PHE A 316 -11.03 -6.92 -24.00
C PHE A 316 -12.28 -6.20 -23.47
N THR A 317 -12.15 -5.56 -22.31
CA THR A 317 -13.23 -4.80 -21.65
C THR A 317 -13.33 -3.34 -22.09
N LEU A 318 -12.46 -2.89 -22.99
CA LEU A 318 -12.51 -1.59 -23.67
C LEU A 318 -12.68 -0.37 -22.74
N GLY A 319 -12.03 -0.39 -21.57
CA GLY A 319 -11.98 0.74 -20.64
C GLY A 319 -12.93 0.63 -19.44
N LYS A 320 -13.73 -0.44 -19.33
CA LYS A 320 -14.61 -0.69 -18.17
C LYS A 320 -13.82 -0.71 -16.86
N ASN A 321 -12.67 -1.38 -16.82
CA ASN A 321 -11.85 -1.48 -15.60
C ASN A 321 -11.19 -0.13 -15.27
N THR A 322 -10.67 0.55 -16.28
CA THR A 322 -10.01 1.86 -16.20
C THR A 322 -10.98 2.93 -15.74
N LEU A 323 -12.21 2.92 -16.25
CA LEU A 323 -13.26 3.81 -15.77
C LEU A 323 -13.49 3.59 -14.27
N GLY A 324 -13.58 2.33 -13.83
CA GLY A 324 -13.65 1.96 -12.43
C GLY A 324 -12.47 2.47 -11.60
N ILE A 325 -11.24 2.30 -12.09
CA ILE A 325 -10.00 2.79 -11.47
C ILE A 325 -10.01 4.32 -11.33
N LEU A 326 -10.46 5.05 -12.35
CA LEU A 326 -10.48 6.52 -12.34
C LEU A 326 -11.58 7.10 -11.44
N THR A 327 -12.66 6.34 -11.23
CA THR A 327 -13.85 6.77 -10.49
C THR A 327 -14.02 6.04 -9.16
N PHE A 328 -12.97 5.37 -8.68
CA PHE A 328 -13.03 4.54 -7.47
C PHE A 328 -13.59 5.29 -6.25
N TYR A 329 -13.36 6.61 -6.18
CA TYR A 329 -13.81 7.49 -5.10
C TYR A 329 -15.31 7.81 -5.13
N ILE A 330 -16.02 7.51 -6.22
CA ILE A 330 -17.48 7.70 -6.32
C ILE A 330 -18.17 6.50 -5.65
N PRO A 331 -18.98 6.71 -4.59
CA PRO A 331 -19.72 5.64 -3.92
C PRO A 331 -20.76 4.99 -4.86
N ARG A 332 -21.01 3.68 -4.70
CA ARG A 332 -21.98 2.93 -5.53
C ARG A 332 -23.42 3.39 -5.29
N GLU A 333 -23.68 3.98 -4.13
CA GLU A 333 -24.95 4.59 -3.76
C GLU A 333 -25.27 5.82 -4.62
N ILE A 334 -24.23 6.52 -5.12
CA ILE A 334 -24.38 7.66 -6.04
C ILE A 334 -24.37 7.17 -7.50
N TRP A 335 -23.51 6.19 -7.82
CA TRP A 335 -23.43 5.61 -9.15
C TRP A 335 -23.65 4.11 -9.11
N THR A 336 -24.92 3.72 -9.22
CA THR A 336 -25.37 2.31 -9.18
C THR A 336 -24.81 1.49 -10.34
N GLY A 337 -24.59 2.11 -11.50
CA GLY A 337 -23.98 1.49 -12.68
C GLY A 337 -22.45 1.47 -12.69
N LYS A 338 -21.78 1.71 -11.56
CA LYS A 338 -20.32 1.67 -11.46
C LYS A 338 -19.81 0.26 -11.83
N PRO A 339 -18.77 0.13 -12.67
CA PRO A 339 -18.19 -1.16 -13.02
C PRO A 339 -17.83 -2.00 -11.79
N ASP A 340 -18.14 -3.30 -11.87
CA ASP A 340 -17.68 -4.26 -10.88
C ASP A 340 -16.19 -4.54 -11.00
N LEU A 341 -15.62 -5.02 -9.89
CA LEU A 341 -14.22 -5.36 -9.81
C LEU A 341 -13.98 -6.65 -10.60
N ILE A 342 -13.15 -6.61 -11.65
CA ILE A 342 -12.80 -7.82 -12.40
C ILE A 342 -12.19 -8.91 -11.50
N ALA A 343 -11.47 -8.51 -10.45
CA ALA A 343 -10.94 -9.42 -9.45
C ALA A 343 -12.03 -10.24 -8.73
N ILE A 344 -13.21 -9.66 -8.52
CA ILE A 344 -14.36 -10.34 -7.91
C ILE A 344 -15.00 -11.30 -8.90
N GLU A 345 -15.11 -10.91 -10.18
CA GLU A 345 -15.63 -11.77 -11.24
C GLU A 345 -14.78 -13.02 -11.41
N ILE A 346 -13.48 -12.85 -11.64
CA ILE A 346 -12.50 -13.95 -11.71
C ILE A 346 -12.47 -14.74 -10.40
N GLY A 347 -12.50 -14.06 -9.25
CA GLY A 347 -12.50 -14.74 -7.97
C GLY A 347 -13.75 -15.58 -7.74
N SER A 348 -14.91 -15.15 -8.22
CA SER A 348 -16.16 -15.90 -8.11
C SER A 348 -16.14 -17.13 -9.01
N GLU A 349 -15.53 -17.05 -10.19
CA GLU A 349 -15.29 -18.19 -11.08
C GLU A 349 -14.36 -19.22 -10.43
N LEU A 350 -13.22 -18.78 -9.87
CA LEU A 350 -12.28 -19.67 -9.18
C LEU A 350 -12.89 -20.33 -7.94
N VAL A 351 -13.77 -19.64 -7.22
CA VAL A 351 -14.54 -20.24 -6.11
C VAL A 351 -15.55 -21.26 -6.64
N TYR A 352 -16.27 -20.94 -7.72
CA TYR A 352 -17.24 -21.84 -8.34
C TYR A 352 -16.61 -23.17 -8.76
N PHE A 353 -15.39 -23.13 -9.30
CA PHE A 353 -14.62 -24.32 -9.67
C PHE A 353 -13.78 -24.93 -8.52
N ALA A 354 -13.98 -24.48 -7.29
CA ALA A 354 -13.28 -24.97 -6.09
C ALA A 354 -11.74 -24.84 -6.12
N PHE A 355 -11.20 -23.92 -6.92
CA PHE A 355 -9.77 -23.58 -6.92
C PHE A 355 -9.42 -22.55 -5.83
N ALA A 356 -10.35 -21.65 -5.49
CA ALA A 356 -10.15 -20.61 -4.49
C ALA A 356 -11.17 -20.70 -3.34
N GLY A 357 -10.72 -20.40 -2.12
CA GLY A 357 -11.60 -20.33 -0.93
C GLY A 357 -12.33 -19.00 -0.74
N THR A 358 -12.09 -18.00 -1.59
CA THR A 358 -12.74 -16.68 -1.52
C THR A 358 -12.65 -15.97 -2.87
N SER A 359 -13.67 -15.15 -3.19
CA SER A 359 -13.67 -14.31 -4.38
C SER A 359 -12.87 -13.00 -4.22
N ASN A 360 -12.41 -12.70 -3.01
CA ASN A 360 -11.58 -11.53 -2.74
C ASN A 360 -10.10 -11.83 -3.00
N LEU A 361 -9.74 -11.87 -4.29
CA LEU A 361 -8.41 -12.21 -4.76
C LEU A 361 -7.59 -10.96 -5.14
N SER A 362 -6.28 -11.16 -5.24
CA SER A 362 -5.34 -10.13 -5.69
C SER A 362 -5.58 -9.76 -7.15
N SER A 363 -5.27 -8.52 -7.49
CA SER A 363 -5.34 -8.04 -8.88
C SER A 363 -4.35 -6.91 -9.06
N PHE A 364 -3.39 -7.14 -9.96
CA PHE A 364 -2.48 -6.10 -10.39
C PHE A 364 -3.21 -5.16 -11.35
N TYR A 365 -3.36 -3.89 -10.97
CA TYR A 365 -4.05 -2.92 -11.83
C TYR A 365 -3.37 -2.69 -13.19
N GLY A 366 -2.06 -2.96 -13.32
CA GLY A 366 -1.43 -2.99 -14.64
C GLY A 366 -2.01 -4.10 -15.52
N GLY A 367 -2.38 -5.24 -14.93
CA GLY A 367 -3.18 -6.29 -15.56
C GLY A 367 -4.61 -5.85 -15.87
N GLU A 368 -5.31 -5.21 -14.93
CA GLU A 368 -6.67 -4.69 -15.19
C GLU A 368 -6.70 -3.75 -16.40
N MET A 369 -5.66 -2.91 -16.55
CA MET A 369 -5.49 -2.05 -17.73
C MET A 369 -5.11 -2.85 -18.99
N TYR A 370 -4.38 -3.97 -18.87
CA TYR A 370 -4.15 -4.90 -19.98
C TYR A 370 -5.47 -5.48 -20.50
N MET A 371 -6.39 -5.85 -19.61
CA MET A 371 -7.71 -6.35 -20.03
C MET A 371 -8.52 -5.28 -20.78
N ASP A 372 -8.32 -4.00 -20.49
CA ASP A 372 -9.01 -2.94 -21.23
C ASP A 372 -8.37 -2.64 -22.59
N PHE A 373 -7.03 -2.55 -22.65
CA PHE A 373 -6.31 -1.93 -23.76
C PHE A 373 -5.09 -2.73 -24.24
N SER A 374 -5.01 -4.03 -23.94
CA SER A 374 -3.85 -4.88 -24.21
C SER A 374 -2.56 -4.23 -23.69
N PHE A 375 -1.44 -4.36 -24.40
CA PHE A 375 -0.14 -3.81 -23.98
C PHE A 375 -0.11 -2.28 -23.83
N LEU A 376 -1.05 -1.52 -24.42
CA LEU A 376 -1.14 -0.07 -24.19
C LEU A 376 -1.58 0.26 -22.75
N GLY A 377 -2.38 -0.60 -22.13
CA GLY A 377 -2.85 -0.44 -20.75
C GLY A 377 -1.73 -0.38 -19.72
N PRO A 378 -0.88 -1.43 -19.59
CA PRO A 378 0.26 -1.44 -18.67
C PRO A 378 1.25 -0.30 -18.91
N LEU A 379 1.47 0.09 -20.17
CA LEU A 379 2.31 1.25 -20.51
C LEU A 379 1.73 2.54 -19.91
N ALA A 380 0.45 2.81 -20.17
CA ALA A 380 -0.24 3.98 -19.62
C ALA A 380 -0.29 3.95 -18.08
N GLY A 381 -0.58 2.78 -17.49
CA GLY A 381 -0.58 2.57 -16.04
C GLY A 381 0.76 2.87 -15.40
N GLY A 382 1.86 2.38 -15.98
CA GLY A 382 3.22 2.64 -15.48
C GLY A 382 3.56 4.12 -15.51
N LEU A 383 3.22 4.82 -16.60
CA LEU A 383 3.43 6.26 -16.74
C LEU A 383 2.60 7.05 -15.70
N PHE A 384 1.33 6.69 -15.53
CA PHE A 384 0.41 7.31 -14.60
C PHE A 384 0.87 7.16 -13.15
N THR A 385 1.25 5.95 -12.74
CA THR A 385 1.76 5.67 -11.39
C THR A 385 3.06 6.40 -11.13
N GLY A 386 3.99 6.40 -12.08
CA GLY A 386 5.24 7.15 -11.97
C GLY A 386 4.98 8.66 -11.81
N TYR A 387 3.99 9.20 -12.52
CA TYR A 387 3.58 10.59 -12.40
C TYR A 387 3.00 10.90 -11.01
N ILE A 388 2.11 10.05 -10.48
CA ILE A 388 1.54 10.21 -9.12
C ILE A 388 2.65 10.20 -8.07
N PHE A 389 3.55 9.21 -8.10
CA PHE A 389 4.66 9.10 -7.15
C PHE A 389 5.53 10.36 -7.18
N LYS A 390 5.85 10.85 -8.38
CA LYS A 390 6.62 12.08 -8.55
C LYS A 390 5.87 13.31 -8.05
N ARG A 391 4.56 13.41 -8.26
CA ARG A 391 3.74 14.52 -7.78
C ARG A 391 3.67 14.56 -6.27
N ILE A 392 3.40 13.42 -5.62
CA ILE A 392 3.23 13.36 -4.17
C ILE A 392 4.58 13.53 -3.45
N THR A 393 5.64 12.89 -3.94
CA THR A 393 6.99 13.10 -3.37
C THR A 393 7.44 14.55 -3.50
N ASN A 394 7.11 15.23 -4.61
CA ASN A 394 7.44 16.64 -4.81
C ASN A 394 6.40 17.61 -4.21
N TRP A 395 5.34 17.12 -3.56
CA TRP A 395 4.30 17.96 -2.97
C TRP A 395 4.85 18.91 -1.90
N LYS A 396 4.97 20.20 -2.24
CA LYS A 396 5.49 21.24 -1.36
C LYS A 396 4.43 21.61 -0.30
N ILE A 397 4.33 20.80 0.75
CA ILE A 397 3.57 21.15 1.94
C ILE A 397 4.53 21.74 2.98
N THR A 398 4.35 23.04 3.27
CA THR A 398 5.30 23.90 4.00
C THR A 398 5.36 23.64 5.52
N SER A 399 4.46 22.85 6.09
CA SER A 399 4.24 22.77 7.55
C SER A 399 4.30 21.37 8.16
N SER A 400 4.43 20.32 7.36
CA SER A 400 4.30 18.94 7.80
C SER A 400 5.50 18.06 7.42
N THR A 401 6.70 18.61 7.60
CA THR A 401 7.93 17.85 7.52
C THR A 401 8.33 17.33 8.90
N LEU A 402 8.84 16.11 8.95
CA LEU A 402 9.53 15.53 10.10
C LEU A 402 10.89 15.07 9.58
N ASN A 403 11.99 15.66 10.09
CA ASN A 403 13.35 15.39 9.59
C ASN A 403 13.50 15.47 8.06
N ASN A 404 13.02 16.55 7.43
CA ASN A 404 13.03 16.79 5.98
C ASN A 404 12.15 15.87 5.11
N GLU A 405 11.57 14.82 5.69
CA GLU A 405 10.61 13.93 5.02
C GLU A 405 9.17 14.39 5.25
N ARG A 406 8.29 14.13 4.28
CA ARG A 406 6.92 14.68 4.22
C ARG A 406 5.92 13.61 4.62
N ILE A 407 5.01 13.86 5.57
CA ILE A 407 4.03 12.86 6.04
C ILE A 407 3.26 12.13 4.91
N PRO A 408 2.85 12.77 3.79
CA PRO A 408 2.25 12.05 2.65
C PRO A 408 3.10 10.92 2.06
N THR A 409 4.44 11.00 2.14
CA THR A 409 5.32 9.93 1.68
C THR A 409 5.22 8.69 2.57
N TYR A 410 4.94 8.85 3.87
CA TYR A 410 4.74 7.73 4.79
C TYR A 410 3.40 7.03 4.55
N ILE A 411 2.34 7.81 4.31
CA ILE A 411 1.02 7.29 3.93
C ILE A 411 1.15 6.44 2.66
N LEU A 412 1.83 6.99 1.64
CA LEU A 412 2.06 6.24 0.41
C LEU A 412 2.97 5.02 0.61
N MET A 413 4.05 5.15 1.38
CA MET A 413 4.94 4.03 1.68
C MET A 413 4.17 2.87 2.31
N ALA A 414 3.21 3.15 3.20
CA ALA A 414 2.31 2.15 3.77
C ALA A 414 1.35 1.55 2.75
N ALA A 415 0.88 2.36 1.81
CA ALA A 415 -0.07 1.96 0.77
C ALA A 415 0.55 1.09 -0.34
N VAL A 416 1.83 1.28 -0.65
CA VAL A 416 2.48 0.68 -1.82
C VAL A 416 2.31 -0.84 -1.91
N PRO A 417 2.61 -1.65 -0.88
CA PRO A 417 2.47 -3.10 -0.97
C PRO A 417 1.02 -3.55 -1.21
N ILE A 418 0.06 -2.72 -0.84
CA ILE A 418 -1.38 -3.02 -0.90
C ILE A 418 -1.91 -2.67 -2.28
N VAL A 419 -1.62 -1.47 -2.76
CA VAL A 419 -2.12 -0.97 -4.06
C VAL A 419 -1.47 -1.69 -5.24
N LEU A 420 -0.22 -2.13 -5.09
CA LEU A 420 0.44 -2.95 -6.12
C LEU A 420 -0.14 -4.35 -6.24
N ARG A 421 -0.66 -4.89 -5.13
CA ARG A 421 -1.10 -6.28 -4.99
C ARG A 421 -2.60 -6.45 -5.21
N GLY A 422 -3.38 -5.62 -4.52
CA GLY A 422 -4.83 -5.74 -4.45
C GLY A 422 -5.52 -4.93 -5.54
N PRO A 423 -6.78 -5.29 -5.85
CA PRO A 423 -7.56 -4.56 -6.84
C PRO A 423 -7.65 -3.08 -6.47
N PHE A 424 -7.32 -2.21 -7.43
CA PHE A 424 -7.08 -0.80 -7.16
C PHE A 424 -8.32 -0.12 -6.58
N MET A 425 -9.50 -0.38 -7.15
CA MET A 425 -10.73 0.26 -6.71
C MET A 425 -11.12 -0.14 -5.27
N ALA A 426 -10.75 -1.33 -4.78
CA ALA A 426 -11.00 -1.73 -3.39
C ALA A 426 -9.96 -1.19 -2.41
N THR A 427 -8.72 -0.99 -2.85
CA THR A 427 -7.60 -0.67 -1.95
C THR A 427 -7.21 0.81 -1.94
N ALA A 428 -7.49 1.55 -3.00
CA ALA A 428 -7.09 2.95 -3.14
C ALA A 428 -7.92 3.91 -2.27
N GLY A 429 -9.16 3.53 -1.90
CA GLY A 429 -10.10 4.37 -1.14
C GLY A 429 -9.49 4.95 0.14
N LEU A 430 -8.98 4.09 1.02
CA LEU A 430 -8.38 4.50 2.30
C LEU A 430 -7.26 5.52 2.08
N VAL A 431 -6.33 5.21 1.18
CA VAL A 431 -5.13 6.02 0.91
C VAL A 431 -5.50 7.37 0.29
N PHE A 432 -6.43 7.37 -0.65
CA PHE A 432 -6.92 8.58 -1.30
C PHE A 432 -7.55 9.53 -0.29
N PHE A 433 -8.51 9.05 0.51
CA PHE A 433 -9.15 9.88 1.52
C PHE A 433 -8.17 10.32 2.60
N GLN A 434 -7.18 9.49 2.96
CA GLN A 434 -6.12 9.89 3.88
C GLN A 434 -5.34 11.10 3.34
N LEU A 435 -4.93 11.07 2.08
CA LEU A 435 -4.24 12.19 1.44
C LEU A 435 -5.12 13.43 1.32
N VAL A 436 -6.42 13.27 1.03
CA VAL A 436 -7.39 14.37 0.96
C VAL A 436 -7.58 15.04 2.32
N PHE A 437 -7.89 14.26 3.37
CA PHE A 437 -8.05 14.80 4.72
C PHE A 437 -6.76 15.45 5.22
N PHE A 438 -5.61 14.81 4.97
CA PHE A 438 -4.33 15.38 5.31
C PHE A 438 -4.10 16.75 4.65
N TYR A 439 -4.41 16.87 3.35
CA TYR A 439 -4.28 18.11 2.60
C TYR A 439 -5.22 19.21 3.13
N ILE A 440 -6.50 18.89 3.34
CA ILE A 440 -7.51 19.82 3.86
C ILE A 440 -7.06 20.34 5.23
N CYS A 441 -6.73 19.43 6.15
CA CYS A 441 -6.35 19.78 7.51
C CYS A 441 -5.10 20.65 7.54
N ASN A 442 -4.06 20.24 6.82
CA ASN A 442 -2.81 20.99 6.81
C ASN A 442 -2.98 22.39 6.19
N ASN A 443 -3.80 22.53 5.14
CA ASN A 443 -4.08 23.84 4.54
C ASN A 443 -4.89 24.75 5.45
N SER A 444 -5.91 24.21 6.13
CA SER A 444 -6.72 24.98 7.08
C SER A 444 -5.87 25.51 8.23
N LEU A 445 -4.91 24.72 8.72
CA LEU A 445 -3.97 25.11 9.78
C LEU A 445 -2.90 26.13 9.33
N THR A 446 -2.62 26.24 8.03
CA THR A 446 -1.65 27.22 7.48
C THR A 446 -2.31 28.54 7.12
N LYS A 447 -3.52 28.53 6.53
CA LYS A 447 -4.27 29.74 6.14
C LYS A 447 -4.66 30.62 7.34
N THR A 448 -5.07 30.02 8.47
CA THR A 448 -5.40 30.77 9.70
C THR A 448 -4.23 31.62 10.20
N LYS A 449 -2.98 31.27 9.86
CA LYS A 449 -1.79 32.01 10.29
C LYS A 449 -1.44 33.18 9.39
N VAL A 450 -1.60 33.06 8.08
CA VAL A 450 -1.38 34.20 7.16
C VAL A 450 -2.33 35.34 7.52
N ALA A 451 -3.59 35.01 7.82
CA ALA A 451 -4.56 35.97 8.30
C ALA A 451 -4.13 36.64 9.62
N LYS A 452 -3.73 35.87 10.64
CA LYS A 452 -3.25 36.44 11.92
C LYS A 452 -1.98 37.28 11.79
N LYS A 453 -1.02 36.89 10.94
CA LYS A 453 0.20 37.66 10.69
C LYS A 453 -0.11 39.00 10.03
N ASN A 454 -0.99 39.00 9.03
CA ASN A 454 -1.40 40.22 8.35
C ASN A 454 -2.15 41.17 9.29
N ILE A 455 -2.97 40.65 10.21
CA ILE A 455 -3.65 41.44 11.24
C ILE A 455 -2.65 42.04 12.25
N TYR A 456 -1.64 41.27 12.67
CA TYR A 456 -0.62 41.76 13.61
C TYR A 456 0.29 42.83 12.98
N MET A 457 0.71 42.62 11.73
CA MET A 457 1.45 43.62 10.95
C MET A 457 0.62 44.88 10.69
N ALA A 458 -0.68 44.73 10.42
CA ALA A 458 -1.60 45.86 10.24
C ALA A 458 -1.80 46.66 11.54
N LYS A 459 -1.85 46.01 12.71
CA LYS A 459 -1.92 46.69 14.01
C LYS A 459 -0.64 47.47 14.34
N ASN A 460 0.53 46.88 14.11
CA ASN A 460 1.80 47.56 14.41
C ASN A 460 2.11 48.73 13.46
N ASN A 461 1.55 48.71 12.24
CA ASN A 461 1.68 49.84 11.30
C ASN A 461 0.74 51.02 11.60
N HIS A 462 -0.19 50.88 12.55
CA HIS A 462 -1.06 51.99 13.00
C HIS A 462 -0.57 52.67 14.29
N GLU A 463 0.52 52.17 14.90
CA GLU A 463 1.15 52.76 16.10
C GLU A 463 2.42 53.57 15.79
N HIS A 464 2.71 53.80 14.50
CA HIS A 464 3.70 54.76 13.98
C HIS A 464 2.99 55.79 13.11
#